data_AF-A0A7Y4RNA0-F1
#
_entry.id   AF-A0A7Y4RNA0-F1
#
_cell.length_a   1.000
_cell.length_b   1.000
_cell.length_c   1.000
_cell.angle_alpha   90.00
_cell.angle_beta   90.00
_cell.angle_gamma   90.00
#
_symmetry.space_group_name_H-M   'P 1'
#
loop_
_entity.id
_entity.type
_entity.pdbx_description
1 polymer ?
#
loop_
_entity_poly.entity_id
_entity_poly.type
_entity_poly.pdbx_seq_one_letter_code
_entity_poly.pdbx_strand_id
1 'polypeptide(L)'
;MSRLALVTALAFCAACGGGEKPAEAPAPAPPAPAPINLADVSGEWTVRAMAEGTDSTLVTYTLTATADTTGWTITLPNRPPMPMQIAASGDSVVGTVAPYESVLRKGVTVSTHSVLRLLDGKLVGTTVARYSTTGADSVANLRTEGVRKQ
;
A
#
# COMPACT_ATOMS: atom_id res chain seq x y z
N MET A 1 -22.50 -73.05 7.36
CA MET A 1 -23.26 -73.50 6.17
C MET A 1 -22.47 -73.05 4.95
N SER A 2 -21.95 -74.04 4.22
CA SER A 2 -21.13 -73.89 3.02
C SER A 2 -22.00 -73.69 1.79
N ARG A 3 -21.52 -72.89 0.83
CA ARG A 3 -21.66 -73.01 -0.65
C ARG A 3 -20.85 -71.83 -1.24
N LEU A 4 -19.63 -72.02 -1.78
CA LEU A 4 -19.30 -72.53 -3.13
C LEU A 4 -20.27 -72.00 -4.21
N ALA A 5 -19.90 -71.47 -5.37
CA ALA A 5 -18.63 -71.25 -6.03
C ALA A 5 -18.86 -70.33 -7.27
N LEU A 6 -17.85 -69.53 -7.60
CA LEU A 6 -17.22 -69.35 -8.93
C LEU A 6 -18.06 -69.67 -10.19
N VAL A 7 -18.30 -68.70 -11.09
CA VAL A 7 -18.04 -68.80 -12.56
C VAL A 7 -17.97 -67.39 -13.17
N THR A 8 -16.87 -67.16 -13.88
CA THR A 8 -16.49 -66.05 -14.75
C THR A 8 -17.36 -65.96 -16.02
N ALA A 9 -17.69 -64.74 -16.47
CA ALA A 9 -17.84 -64.47 -17.91
C ALA A 9 -17.48 -63.01 -18.23
N LEU A 10 -16.48 -62.86 -19.09
CA LEU A 10 -16.01 -61.62 -19.72
C LEU A 10 -17.03 -61.07 -20.74
N ALA A 11 -16.82 -59.79 -21.05
CA ALA A 11 -17.09 -59.07 -22.30
C ALA A 11 -18.46 -58.37 -22.44
N PHE A 12 -18.45 -57.04 -22.42
CA PHE A 12 -18.34 -56.25 -23.67
C PHE A 12 -17.93 -54.80 -23.36
N CYS A 13 -16.95 -54.29 -24.11
CA CYS A 13 -16.58 -52.87 -24.18
C CYS A 13 -17.60 -52.08 -25.03
N ALA A 14 -17.51 -50.75 -24.88
CA ALA A 14 -18.11 -49.67 -25.68
C ALA A 14 -19.55 -49.27 -25.23
N ALA A 15 -19.92 -48.00 -25.10
CA ALA A 15 -19.35 -46.75 -25.57
C ALA A 15 -19.87 -45.56 -24.73
N CYS A 16 -19.19 -44.41 -24.90
CA CYS A 16 -19.32 -43.12 -24.24
C CYS A 16 -20.74 -42.56 -24.04
N GLY A 17 -20.93 -41.88 -22.91
CA GLY A 17 -22.09 -41.04 -22.66
C GLY A 17 -21.99 -40.22 -21.37
N GLY A 18 -20.85 -39.58 -21.13
CA GLY A 18 -20.65 -38.67 -19.99
C GLY A 18 -20.02 -37.37 -20.46
N GLY A 19 -20.85 -36.36 -20.72
CA GLY A 19 -20.41 -35.02 -21.09
C GLY A 19 -19.83 -34.29 -19.89
N GLU A 20 -18.57 -34.56 -19.58
CA GLU A 20 -17.81 -33.79 -18.60
C GLU A 20 -17.33 -32.51 -19.31
N LYS A 21 -17.91 -31.36 -18.94
CA LYS A 21 -17.50 -30.04 -19.44
C LYS A 21 -16.02 -29.84 -19.08
N PRO A 22 -15.11 -29.62 -20.05
CA PRO A 22 -13.72 -29.33 -19.75
C PRO A 22 -13.63 -28.15 -18.79
N ALA A 23 -12.87 -28.31 -17.71
CA ALA A 23 -12.55 -27.22 -16.81
C ALA A 23 -11.89 -26.09 -17.63
N GLU A 24 -12.47 -24.90 -17.54
CA GLU A 24 -11.94 -23.71 -18.20
C GLU A 24 -10.54 -23.45 -17.65
N ALA A 25 -9.55 -23.31 -18.55
CA ALA A 25 -8.20 -23.01 -18.16
C ALA A 25 -8.18 -21.71 -17.33
N PRO A 26 -7.43 -21.63 -16.22
CA PRO A 26 -7.35 -20.42 -15.42
C PRO A 26 -7.00 -19.22 -16.29
N ALA A 27 -7.74 -18.13 -16.14
CA ALA A 27 -7.41 -16.88 -16.83
C ALA A 27 -5.95 -16.47 -16.48
N PRO A 28 -5.18 -15.96 -17.45
CA PRO A 28 -3.83 -15.49 -17.18
C PRO A 28 -3.86 -14.40 -16.11
N ALA A 29 -2.91 -14.46 -15.18
CA ALA A 29 -2.80 -13.46 -14.12
C ALA A 29 -2.61 -12.05 -14.72
N PRO A 30 -3.18 -11.01 -14.08
CA PRO A 30 -2.97 -9.64 -14.54
C PRO A 30 -1.47 -9.28 -14.49
N PRO A 31 -0.99 -8.43 -15.41
CA PRO A 31 0.41 -8.00 -15.40
C PRO A 31 0.75 -7.27 -14.10
N ALA A 32 2.00 -7.40 -13.66
CA ALA A 32 2.49 -6.66 -12.50
C ALA A 32 2.42 -5.14 -12.76
N PRO A 33 2.15 -4.32 -11.72
CA PRO A 33 2.21 -2.86 -11.85
C PRO A 33 3.58 -2.39 -12.35
N ALA A 34 3.58 -1.35 -13.18
CA ALA A 34 4.82 -0.74 -13.63
C ALA A 34 5.58 -0.10 -12.46
N PRO A 35 6.92 -0.09 -12.47
CA PRO A 35 7.70 0.65 -11.48
C PRO A 35 7.35 2.14 -11.49
N ILE A 36 7.41 2.78 -10.32
CA ILE A 36 7.13 4.20 -10.18
C ILE A 36 8.22 5.05 -10.83
N ASN A 37 7.81 6.09 -11.56
CA ASN A 37 8.69 7.13 -12.06
C ASN A 37 8.53 8.38 -11.19
N LEU A 38 9.61 8.83 -10.56
CA LEU A 38 9.57 9.99 -9.64
C LEU A 38 9.24 11.30 -10.38
N ALA A 39 9.50 11.39 -11.68
CA ALA A 39 9.08 12.54 -12.48
C ALA A 39 7.55 12.72 -12.48
N ASP A 40 6.77 11.63 -12.50
CA ASP A 40 5.30 11.68 -12.48
C ASP A 40 4.75 12.14 -11.13
N VAL A 41 5.53 11.94 -10.06
CA VAL A 41 5.20 12.37 -8.69
C VAL A 41 5.68 13.79 -8.39
N SER A 42 6.67 14.30 -9.13
CA SER A 42 7.27 15.62 -8.89
C SER A 42 6.24 16.75 -8.89
N GLY A 43 6.38 17.72 -8.00
CA GLY A 43 5.46 18.85 -7.83
C GLY A 43 5.05 19.06 -6.37
N GLU A 44 4.16 20.02 -6.16
CA GLU A 44 3.58 20.27 -4.83
C GLU A 44 2.25 19.56 -4.63
N TRP A 45 2.06 19.02 -3.44
CA TRP A 45 0.87 18.28 -3.04
C TRP A 45 0.31 18.84 -1.74
N THR A 46 -1.01 19.02 -1.68
CA THR A 46 -1.73 19.18 -0.43
C THR A 46 -2.08 17.80 0.09
N VAL A 47 -1.48 17.41 1.22
CA VAL A 47 -1.58 16.07 1.78
C VAL A 47 -2.40 16.08 3.07
N ARG A 48 -3.31 15.12 3.19
CA ARG A 48 -4.07 14.80 4.40
C ARG A 48 -3.58 13.48 4.98
N ALA A 49 -3.13 13.52 6.23
CA ALA A 49 -2.92 12.34 7.05
C ALA A 49 -4.17 12.11 7.92
N MET A 50 -4.77 10.93 7.81
CA MET A 50 -6.03 10.54 8.41
C MET A 50 -5.82 9.36 9.36
N ALA A 51 -6.65 9.25 10.39
CA ALA A 51 -6.62 8.09 11.29
C ALA A 51 -6.93 6.79 10.52
N GLU A 52 -6.28 5.68 10.90
CA GLU A 52 -6.62 4.37 10.35
C GLU A 52 -8.11 4.04 10.60
N GLY A 53 -8.76 3.41 9.61
CA GLY A 53 -10.16 2.99 9.71
C GLY A 53 -11.21 4.10 9.59
N THR A 54 -10.83 5.37 9.48
CA THR A 54 -11.77 6.49 9.27
C THR A 54 -11.23 7.50 8.24
N ASP A 55 -12.06 8.43 7.79
CA ASP A 55 -11.63 9.56 6.92
C ASP A 55 -11.35 10.85 7.72
N SER A 56 -11.27 10.74 9.04
CA SER A 56 -10.99 11.88 9.93
C SER A 56 -9.56 12.37 9.71
N THR A 57 -9.43 13.61 9.25
CA THR A 57 -8.12 14.24 9.03
C THR A 57 -7.50 14.68 10.35
N LEU A 58 -6.29 14.20 10.61
CA LEU A 58 -5.51 14.57 11.78
C LEU A 58 -4.56 15.73 11.46
N VAL A 59 -3.89 15.67 10.30
CA VAL A 59 -2.92 16.68 9.87
C VAL A 59 -3.10 16.95 8.38
N THR A 60 -3.02 18.22 7.99
CA THR A 60 -2.86 18.63 6.59
C THR A 60 -1.51 19.33 6.43
N TYR A 61 -0.77 19.01 5.38
CA TYR A 61 0.56 19.57 5.13
C TYR A 61 0.86 19.66 3.63
N THR A 62 1.87 20.45 3.27
CA THR A 62 2.39 20.48 1.89
C THR A 62 3.51 19.46 1.77
N LEU A 63 3.47 18.62 0.73
CA LEU A 63 4.60 17.83 0.27
C LEU A 63 5.16 18.47 -0.99
N THR A 64 6.45 18.80 -1.01
CA THR A 64 7.17 19.23 -2.21
C THR A 64 8.03 18.06 -2.67
N ALA A 65 7.68 17.48 -3.81
CA ALA A 65 8.36 16.35 -4.42
C ALA A 65 9.17 16.80 -5.65
N THR A 66 10.33 16.21 -5.86
CA THR A 66 11.17 16.42 -7.05
C THR A 66 11.14 15.19 -7.97
N ALA A 67 11.77 15.30 -9.14
CA ALA A 67 11.83 14.20 -10.11
C ALA A 67 12.88 13.11 -9.77
N ASP A 68 13.59 13.24 -8.65
CA ASP A 68 14.57 12.29 -8.15
C ASP A 68 14.41 12.06 -6.64
N THR A 69 15.37 11.40 -5.98
CA THR A 69 15.31 11.07 -4.54
C THR A 69 15.75 12.20 -3.61
N THR A 70 16.09 13.37 -4.15
CA THR A 70 16.70 14.49 -3.42
C THR A 70 15.79 15.71 -3.39
N GLY A 71 15.91 16.56 -2.35
CA GLY A 71 15.16 17.82 -2.28
C GLY A 71 13.68 17.69 -1.92
N TRP A 72 13.19 16.50 -1.59
CA TRP A 72 11.82 16.32 -1.11
C TRP A 72 11.67 16.88 0.31
N THR A 73 10.55 17.57 0.56
CA THR A 73 10.26 18.13 1.87
C THR A 73 8.79 18.00 2.23
N ILE A 74 8.49 17.91 3.53
CA ILE A 74 7.16 18.21 4.07
C ILE A 74 7.17 19.57 4.77
N THR A 75 6.09 20.32 4.63
CA THR A 75 5.88 21.59 5.34
C THR A 75 4.57 21.54 6.08
N LEU A 76 4.67 21.42 7.41
CA LEU A 76 3.52 21.50 8.32
C LEU A 76 3.07 22.97 8.47
N PRO A 77 1.81 23.24 8.83
CA PRO A 77 1.35 24.60 9.09
C PRO A 77 2.23 25.32 10.11
N ASN A 78 2.69 26.52 9.78
CA ASN A 78 3.53 27.36 10.64
C ASN A 78 4.87 26.72 11.06
N ARG A 79 5.42 25.79 10.25
CA ARG A 79 6.73 25.17 10.48
C ARG A 79 7.62 25.36 9.25
N PRO A 80 8.96 25.41 9.42
CA PRO A 80 9.87 25.35 8.29
C PRO A 80 9.76 24.00 7.55
N PRO A 81 10.12 23.94 6.26
CA PRO A 81 10.19 22.68 5.51
C PRO A 81 11.16 21.69 6.18
N MET A 82 10.74 20.44 6.27
CA MET A 82 11.54 19.34 6.81
C MET A 82 11.93 18.38 5.69
N PRO A 83 13.21 18.01 5.57
CA PRO A 83 13.67 17.13 4.50
C PRO A 83 13.13 15.71 4.67
N MET A 84 12.82 15.08 3.54
CA MET A 84 12.48 13.67 3.46
C MET A 84 13.63 12.87 2.85
N GLN A 85 13.89 11.70 3.39
CA GLN A 85 14.69 10.67 2.72
C GLN A 85 13.77 9.83 1.83
N ILE A 86 14.12 9.69 0.55
CA ILE A 86 13.26 9.08 -0.47
C ILE A 86 13.93 7.85 -1.09
N ALA A 87 13.14 6.80 -1.29
CA ALA A 87 13.50 5.65 -2.12
C ALA A 87 12.30 5.22 -2.97
N ALA A 88 12.55 4.83 -4.22
CA ALA A 88 11.55 4.14 -5.04
C ALA A 88 11.62 2.62 -4.78
N SER A 89 10.47 1.96 -4.69
CA SER A 89 10.38 0.52 -4.50
C SER A 89 9.14 -0.02 -5.23
N GLY A 90 9.35 -0.76 -6.31
CA GLY A 90 8.24 -1.21 -7.17
C GLY A 90 7.45 -0.02 -7.72
N ASP A 91 6.14 -0.04 -7.51
CA ASP A 91 5.17 1.01 -7.88
C ASP A 91 5.00 2.09 -6.80
N SER A 92 5.86 2.10 -5.78
CA SER A 92 5.70 2.93 -4.58
C SER A 92 6.92 3.79 -4.28
N VAL A 93 6.69 4.96 -3.66
CA VAL A 93 7.69 5.82 -3.05
C VAL A 93 7.69 5.62 -1.54
N VAL A 94 8.84 5.31 -0.98
CA VAL A 94 9.06 5.23 0.46
C VAL A 94 9.71 6.53 0.92
N GLY A 95 9.08 7.20 1.89
CA GLY A 95 9.53 8.47 2.43
C GLY A 95 9.72 8.43 3.95
N THR A 96 10.88 8.87 4.45
CA THR A 96 11.15 8.95 5.88
C THR A 96 11.47 10.39 6.29
N VAL A 97 10.88 10.86 7.39
CA VAL A 97 11.22 12.14 8.01
C VAL A 97 11.87 11.87 9.36
N ALA A 98 13.04 12.48 9.58
CA ALA A 98 13.78 12.40 10.83
C ALA A 98 12.94 12.96 12.01
N PRO A 99 13.29 12.66 13.27
CA PRO A 99 12.50 13.12 14.42
C PRO A 99 12.27 14.64 14.45
N TYR A 100 11.01 15.07 14.66
CA TYR A 100 10.60 16.48 14.80
C TYR A 100 9.50 16.63 15.86
N GLU A 101 9.25 17.85 16.34
CA GLU A 101 8.19 18.11 17.32
C GLU A 101 6.79 17.86 16.72
N SER A 102 6.00 17.00 17.36
CA SER A 102 4.65 16.68 16.90
C SER A 102 3.71 17.87 16.99
N VAL A 103 2.93 18.08 15.92
CA VAL A 103 1.80 19.03 15.91
C VAL A 103 0.52 18.46 16.53
N LEU A 104 0.47 17.13 16.75
CA LEU A 104 -0.66 16.45 17.39
C LEU A 104 -0.46 16.27 18.89
N ARG A 105 0.79 16.17 19.35
CA ARG A 105 1.14 15.88 20.74
C ARG A 105 2.21 16.86 21.23
N LYS A 106 1.77 17.90 21.95
CA LYS A 106 2.66 18.97 22.44
C LYS A 106 3.80 18.39 23.27
N GLY A 107 5.04 18.82 22.97
CA GLY A 107 6.24 18.40 23.70
C GLY A 107 6.71 16.96 23.40
N VAL A 108 6.09 16.28 22.44
CA VAL A 108 6.48 14.91 22.04
C VAL A 108 7.11 14.96 20.65
N THR A 109 8.24 14.26 20.49
CA THR A 109 8.90 14.11 19.20
C THR A 109 8.28 12.95 18.42
N VAL A 110 8.19 13.08 17.10
CA VAL A 110 7.69 12.05 16.19
C VAL A 110 8.64 11.89 15.00
N SER A 111 8.83 10.65 14.54
CA SER A 111 9.38 10.36 13.21
C SER A 111 8.34 9.65 12.36
N THR A 112 8.45 9.78 11.04
CA THR A 112 7.45 9.19 10.14
C THR A 112 8.10 8.36 9.06
N HIS A 113 7.46 7.24 8.73
CA HIS A 113 7.80 6.38 7.60
C HIS A 113 6.55 6.19 6.74
N SER A 114 6.60 6.59 5.48
CA SER A 114 5.47 6.59 4.57
C SER A 114 5.74 5.69 3.36
N VAL A 115 4.70 5.03 2.87
CA VAL A 115 4.69 4.31 1.59
C VAL A 115 3.54 4.87 0.78
N LEU A 116 3.88 5.55 -0.32
CA LEU A 116 2.95 6.28 -1.17
C LEU A 116 3.00 5.73 -2.58
N ARG A 117 1.88 5.77 -3.28
CA ARG A 117 1.75 5.40 -4.70
C ARG A 117 0.91 6.44 -5.41
N LEU A 118 1.21 6.66 -6.68
CA LEU A 118 0.41 7.53 -7.53
C LEU A 118 -0.73 6.71 -8.14
N LEU A 119 -1.96 7.04 -7.77
CA LEU A 119 -3.17 6.36 -8.26
C LEU A 119 -4.19 7.43 -8.67
N ASP A 120 -4.69 7.35 -9.90
CA ASP A 120 -5.69 8.28 -10.44
C ASP A 120 -5.33 9.77 -10.25
N GLY A 121 -4.04 10.09 -10.41
CA GLY A 121 -3.51 11.45 -10.24
C GLY A 121 -3.40 11.92 -8.79
N LYS A 122 -3.64 11.05 -7.81
CA LYS A 122 -3.50 11.32 -6.36
C LYS A 122 -2.35 10.53 -5.77
N LEU A 123 -1.70 11.10 -4.77
CA LEU A 123 -0.83 10.31 -3.90
C LEU A 123 -1.68 9.62 -2.85
N VAL A 124 -1.63 8.29 -2.80
CA VAL A 124 -2.35 7.51 -1.79
C VAL A 124 -1.40 6.55 -1.11
N GLY A 125 -1.61 6.29 0.18
CA GLY A 125 -0.72 5.39 0.90
C GLY A 125 -0.95 5.37 2.40
N THR A 126 0.08 4.92 3.10
CA THR A 126 0.09 4.86 4.56
C THR A 126 1.32 5.55 5.13
N THR A 127 1.17 6.05 6.35
CA THR A 127 2.27 6.63 7.13
C THR A 127 2.24 6.03 8.52
N VAL A 128 3.37 5.48 8.97
CA VAL A 128 3.60 5.07 10.34
C VAL A 128 4.30 6.21 11.07
N ALA A 129 3.61 6.81 12.05
CA ALA A 129 4.17 7.80 12.96
C ALA A 129 4.64 7.12 14.25
N ARG A 130 5.91 7.30 14.60
CA ARG A 130 6.51 6.78 15.84
C ARG A 130 6.83 7.92 16.77
N TYR A 131 6.19 7.94 17.93
CA TYR A 131 6.35 8.96 18.96
C TYR A 131 7.40 8.55 19.98
N SER A 132 8.13 9.53 20.53
CA SER A 132 9.14 9.34 21.57
C SER A 132 8.51 9.11 22.96
N THR A 133 7.53 8.22 23.04
CA THR A 133 6.82 7.82 24.27
C THR A 133 6.89 6.31 24.43
N THR A 134 6.72 5.80 25.65
CA THR A 134 6.87 4.37 25.97
C THR A 134 5.55 3.59 26.08
N GLY A 135 4.39 4.27 25.95
CA GLY A 135 3.07 3.65 26.06
C GLY A 135 2.59 2.97 24.77
N ALA A 136 1.42 2.31 24.86
CA ALA A 136 0.76 1.65 23.73
C ALA A 136 0.50 2.61 22.54
N ASP A 137 0.31 3.90 22.82
CA ASP A 137 0.06 4.93 21.81
C ASP A 137 1.33 5.46 21.13
N SER A 138 2.48 4.81 21.33
CA SER A 138 3.78 5.20 20.75
C SER A 138 3.84 5.07 19.23
N VAL A 139 2.92 4.31 18.63
CA VAL A 139 2.82 4.15 17.17
C VAL A 139 1.41 4.50 16.72
N ALA A 140 1.31 5.28 15.64
CA ALA A 140 0.06 5.52 14.94
C ALA A 140 0.21 5.15 13.46
N ASN A 141 -0.71 4.34 12.94
CA ASN A 141 -0.85 4.11 11.52
C ASN A 141 -1.84 5.12 10.95
N LEU A 142 -1.45 5.76 9.86
CA LEU A 142 -2.21 6.82 9.22
C LEU A 142 -2.47 6.43 7.77
N ARG A 143 -3.65 6.79 7.26
CA ARG A 143 -3.90 6.83 5.82
C ARG A 143 -3.45 8.19 5.28
N THR A 144 -2.86 8.19 4.10
CA THR A 144 -2.35 9.40 3.46
C THR A 144 -3.01 9.57 2.10
N GLU A 145 -3.57 10.76 1.86
CA GLU A 145 -4.07 11.19 0.55
C GLU A 145 -3.51 12.57 0.19
N GLY A 146 -2.90 12.68 -0.98
CA GLY A 146 -2.35 13.92 -1.53
C GLY A 146 -3.02 14.28 -2.84
N VAL A 147 -3.46 15.52 -2.94
CA VAL A 147 -3.93 16.12 -4.19
C VAL A 147 -2.90 17.14 -4.66
N ARG A 148 -2.59 17.12 -5.96
CA ARG A 148 -1.63 18.06 -6.55
C ARG A 148 -2.16 19.48 -6.38
N LYS A 149 -1.31 20.42 -5.96
CA LYS A 149 -1.68 21.83 -5.97
C LYS A 149 -1.82 22.30 -7.42
N GLN A 150 -2.88 23.04 -7.68
CA GLN A 150 -3.10 23.71 -8.98
C GLN A 150 -2.16 24.89 -9.13
#